data_AF-A0A7L2M9W8-F1
#
_entry.id   AF-A0A7L2M9W8-F1
#
_cell.length_a   1.000
_cell.length_b   1.000
_cell.length_c   1.000
_cell.angle_alpha   90.00
_cell.angle_beta   90.00
_cell.angle_gamma   90.00
#
_symmetry.space_group_name_H-M   'P 1'
#
loop_
_entity.id
_entity.type
_entity.pdbx_description
1 polymer ?
#
loop_
_entity_poly.entity_id
_entity_poly.type
_entity_poly.pdbx_seq_one_letter_code
_entity_poly.pdbx_strand_id
1 'polypeptide(L)'
;NVTLDPDTAHPELVLSEDGKAVWRGAGRRQLPDIPERFDHWPFVLGHQAFVSGRHCWDVDVGDGGDWAVGVARESVRRKGRLSLGPQGGIWGLEKWGGQVRALTARKVTLVTPRWLPRRVSVHLDCGGGTVAFFDAEDGGLLFVFSRVSFAGERLRPWLWVVGARSQLRLC
;
A
#
# COMPACT_ATOMS: atom_id res chain seq x y z
N ASN A 1 1.74 12.27 -9.82
CA ASN A 1 3.12 11.78 -9.67
C ASN A 1 3.37 11.46 -8.19
N VAL A 2 3.39 10.19 -7.82
CA VAL A 2 3.59 9.72 -6.43
C VAL A 2 5.04 9.26 -6.24
N THR A 3 5.65 9.55 -5.09
CA THR A 3 6.99 9.09 -4.69
C THR A 3 6.96 8.58 -3.25
N LEU A 4 7.88 7.69 -2.88
CA LEU A 4 8.00 7.09 -1.56
C LEU A 4 8.75 7.98 -0.59
N ASP A 5 8.35 7.94 0.68
CA ASP A 5 8.89 8.73 1.77
C ASP A 5 9.87 7.89 2.62
N PRO A 6 11.18 8.17 2.55
CA PRO A 6 12.21 7.41 3.25
C PRO A 6 12.14 7.54 4.78
N ASP A 7 11.50 8.59 5.31
CA ASP A 7 11.35 8.77 6.76
C ASP A 7 10.30 7.83 7.33
N THR A 8 9.31 7.45 6.51
CA THR A 8 8.30 6.45 6.89
C THR A 8 8.79 5.00 6.71
N ALA A 9 9.75 4.78 5.82
CA ALA A 9 10.16 3.43 5.41
C ALA A 9 10.75 2.61 6.56
N HIS A 10 10.26 1.38 6.71
CA HIS A 10 10.83 0.42 7.65
C HIS A 10 12.33 0.19 7.37
N PRO A 11 13.21 0.01 8.38
CA PRO A 11 14.64 -0.06 8.15
C PRO A 11 15.14 -1.26 7.32
N GLU A 12 14.31 -2.28 7.09
CA GLU A 12 14.62 -3.38 6.16
C GLU A 12 14.33 -3.04 4.69
N LEU A 13 13.70 -1.90 4.43
CA LEU A 13 13.38 -1.47 3.08
C LEU A 13 14.51 -0.65 2.47
N VAL A 14 14.71 -0.85 1.18
CA VAL A 14 15.58 -0.04 0.34
C VAL A 14 14.71 0.62 -0.72
N LEU A 15 14.89 1.92 -0.89
CA LEU A 15 14.18 2.73 -1.88
C LEU A 15 15.16 3.08 -2.99
N SER A 16 14.67 3.14 -4.24
CA SER A 16 15.46 3.66 -5.35
C SER A 16 15.67 5.17 -5.21
N GLU A 17 16.70 5.69 -5.89
CA GLU A 17 17.07 7.11 -5.86
C GLU A 17 15.95 8.04 -6.35
N ASP A 18 15.19 7.62 -7.36
CA ASP A 18 14.01 8.34 -7.86
C ASP A 18 12.80 8.29 -6.92
N GLY A 19 12.90 7.57 -5.79
CA GLY A 19 11.82 7.37 -4.83
C GLY A 19 10.63 6.60 -5.40
N LYS A 20 10.78 5.87 -6.49
CA LYS A 20 9.67 5.15 -7.15
C LYS A 20 9.60 3.68 -6.80
N ALA A 21 10.72 3.02 -6.55
CA ALA A 21 10.78 1.60 -6.25
C ALA A 21 11.16 1.32 -4.80
N VAL A 22 10.68 0.19 -4.28
CA VAL A 22 11.00 -0.32 -2.96
C VAL A 22 11.10 -1.84 -2.97
N TRP A 23 12.09 -2.36 -2.26
CA TRP A 23 12.33 -3.78 -2.06
C TRP A 23 12.91 -4.02 -0.66
N ARG A 24 12.96 -5.29 -0.23
CA ARG A 24 13.64 -5.66 1.00
C ARG A 24 15.16 -5.75 0.76
N GLY A 25 15.92 -5.09 1.61
CA GLY A 25 17.38 -5.25 1.66
C GLY A 25 17.79 -6.59 2.29
N ALA A 26 19.09 -6.84 2.32
CA ALA A 26 19.66 -8.05 2.94
C ALA A 26 19.44 -8.13 4.47
N GLY A 27 19.08 -7.02 5.10
CA GLY A 27 18.82 -6.95 6.53
C GLY A 27 18.38 -5.56 6.98
N ARG A 28 18.19 -5.41 8.29
CA ARG A 28 17.78 -4.17 8.92
C ARG A 28 18.92 -3.15 8.89
N ARG A 29 18.70 -1.99 8.28
CA ARG A 29 19.66 -0.87 8.24
C ARG A 29 19.66 -0.12 9.57
N GLN A 30 20.79 0.47 9.92
CA GLN A 30 20.89 1.40 11.05
C GLN A 30 20.35 2.77 10.62
N LEU A 31 19.07 3.00 10.86
CA LEU A 31 18.39 4.27 10.61
C LEU A 31 17.88 4.86 11.93
N PRO A 32 17.78 6.19 12.06
CA PRO A 32 17.20 6.82 13.24
C PRO A 32 15.75 6.35 13.47
N ASP A 33 15.42 6.06 14.74
CA ASP A 33 14.07 5.74 15.15
C ASP A 33 13.25 7.02 15.39
N ILE A 34 12.77 7.60 14.30
CA ILE A 34 11.91 8.81 14.30
C ILE A 34 10.42 8.42 14.36
N PRO A 35 9.53 9.28 14.88
CA PRO A 35 8.11 8.97 15.03
C PRO A 35 7.41 8.48 13.75
N GLU A 36 7.81 9.00 12.60
CA GLU A 36 7.22 8.72 11.28
C GLU A 36 7.55 7.31 10.76
N ARG A 37 8.65 6.72 11.25
CA ARG A 37 9.21 5.47 10.74
C ARG A 37 8.45 4.24 11.24
N PHE A 38 8.06 3.36 10.33
CA PHE A 38 7.57 2.04 10.72
C PHE A 38 8.68 1.17 11.32
N ASP A 39 8.42 0.52 12.45
CA ASP A 39 9.43 -0.28 13.18
C ASP A 39 9.15 -1.80 13.21
N HIS A 40 7.93 -2.21 12.85
CA HIS A 40 7.46 -3.58 12.98
C HIS A 40 7.14 -4.24 11.64
N TRP A 41 6.31 -3.58 10.82
CA TRP A 41 5.96 -4.07 9.50
C TRP A 41 6.82 -3.39 8.43
N PRO A 42 7.19 -4.10 7.34
CA PRO A 42 7.99 -3.57 6.23
C PRO A 42 7.12 -2.69 5.31
N PHE A 43 6.57 -1.63 5.88
CA PHE A 43 5.71 -0.64 5.23
C PHE A 43 6.51 0.59 4.82
N VAL A 44 5.97 1.30 3.84
CA VAL A 44 6.39 2.65 3.47
C VAL A 44 5.17 3.43 2.97
N LEU A 45 5.16 4.74 3.17
CA LEU A 45 4.15 5.63 2.59
C LEU A 45 4.70 6.45 1.43
N GLY A 46 3.79 6.92 0.57
CA GLY A 46 4.10 7.92 -0.44
C GLY A 46 4.14 9.33 0.16
N HIS A 47 5.03 10.22 -0.29
CA HIS A 47 5.15 11.63 0.16
C HIS A 47 3.84 12.41 0.05
N GLN A 48 3.07 12.15 -1.00
CA GLN A 48 1.84 12.85 -1.29
C GLN A 48 0.75 12.42 -0.31
N ALA A 49 0.00 13.41 0.16
CA ALA A 49 -1.12 13.23 1.07
C ALA A 49 -2.35 13.95 0.52
N PHE A 50 -3.49 13.27 0.50
CA PHE A 50 -4.71 13.69 -0.15
C PHE A 50 -5.82 13.87 0.89
N VAL A 51 -6.52 15.00 0.85
CA VAL A 51 -7.67 15.30 1.73
C VAL A 51 -8.98 15.33 0.95
N SER A 52 -8.92 15.73 -0.32
CA SER A 52 -10.08 15.93 -1.18
C SER A 52 -9.76 15.54 -2.63
N GLY A 53 -10.78 15.44 -3.47
CA GLY A 53 -10.65 15.13 -4.89
C GLY A 53 -10.51 13.64 -5.20
N ARG A 54 -10.17 13.36 -6.46
CA ARG A 54 -9.95 12.02 -7.00
C ARG A 54 -8.50 11.88 -7.42
N HIS A 55 -7.87 10.79 -7.01
CA HIS A 55 -6.45 10.52 -7.25
C HIS A 55 -6.27 9.08 -7.70
N CYS A 56 -5.29 8.85 -8.56
CA CYS A 56 -4.88 7.51 -8.93
C CYS A 56 -3.37 7.42 -9.09
N TRP A 57 -2.85 6.22 -8.87
CA TRP A 57 -1.47 5.85 -9.17
C TRP A 57 -1.41 4.36 -9.45
N ASP A 58 -0.47 3.98 -10.29
CA ASP A 58 -0.21 2.59 -10.63
C ASP A 58 1.01 2.09 -9.87
N VAL A 59 0.96 0.82 -9.50
CA VAL A 59 2.07 0.12 -8.86
C VAL A 59 2.38 -1.12 -9.68
N ASP A 60 3.57 -1.17 -10.27
CA ASP A 60 4.17 -2.42 -10.74
C ASP A 60 4.44 -3.31 -9.52
N VAL A 61 3.71 -4.43 -9.46
CA VAL A 61 3.81 -5.44 -8.40
C VAL A 61 4.62 -6.67 -8.84
N GLY A 62 4.87 -6.78 -10.16
CA GLY A 62 5.69 -7.84 -10.76
C GLY A 62 5.13 -9.25 -10.61
N ASP A 63 5.92 -10.24 -11.00
CA ASP A 63 5.55 -11.67 -10.94
C ASP A 63 5.91 -12.32 -9.59
N GLY A 64 6.73 -11.66 -8.78
CA GLY A 64 7.44 -12.26 -7.65
C GLY A 64 6.91 -11.86 -6.28
N GLY A 65 6.96 -12.82 -5.35
CA GLY A 65 6.78 -12.58 -3.92
C GLY A 65 5.36 -12.19 -3.50
N ASP A 66 5.24 -11.82 -2.23
CA ASP A 66 3.99 -11.37 -1.62
C ASP A 66 4.08 -9.87 -1.38
N TRP A 67 2.96 -9.17 -1.57
CA TRP A 67 2.93 -7.71 -1.55
C TRP A 67 1.57 -7.22 -1.12
N ALA A 68 1.50 -5.99 -0.62
CA ALA A 68 0.24 -5.26 -0.53
C ALA A 68 0.41 -3.81 -0.99
N VAL A 69 -0.66 -3.26 -1.57
CA VAL A 69 -0.73 -1.89 -2.06
C VAL A 69 -2.05 -1.27 -1.62
N GLY A 70 -2.08 0.05 -1.45
CA GLY A 70 -3.33 0.76 -1.16
C GLY A 70 -3.11 2.12 -0.54
N VAL A 71 -4.00 2.47 0.38
CA VAL A 71 -4.09 3.78 1.02
C VAL A 71 -4.04 3.60 2.54
N ALA A 72 -3.29 4.46 3.21
CA ALA A 72 -3.30 4.56 4.66
C ALA A 72 -3.68 5.98 5.10
N ARG A 73 -4.31 6.08 6.26
CA ARG A 73 -4.41 7.31 7.05
C ARG A 73 -3.01 7.85 7.35
N GLU A 74 -2.82 9.17 7.33
CA GLU A 74 -1.55 9.78 7.73
C GLU A 74 -1.23 9.48 9.20
N SER A 75 -2.28 9.40 10.05
CA SER A 75 -2.18 9.03 11.47
C SER A 75 -1.97 7.52 11.72
N VAL A 76 -1.82 6.70 10.68
CA VAL A 76 -1.62 5.25 10.83
C VAL A 76 -0.48 4.98 11.83
N ARG A 77 -0.72 4.02 12.75
CA ARG A 77 0.23 3.69 13.81
C ARG A 77 1.59 3.30 13.21
N ARG A 78 2.66 3.98 13.62
CA ARG A 78 4.03 3.72 13.13
C ARG A 78 4.78 2.69 13.95
N LYS A 79 4.47 2.61 15.24
CA LYS A 79 5.21 1.82 16.21
C LYS A 79 4.48 0.56 16.65
N GLY A 80 5.22 -0.55 16.72
CA GLY A 80 4.73 -1.87 17.08
C GLY A 80 3.68 -2.42 16.12
N ARG A 81 2.95 -3.42 16.59
CA ARG A 81 1.92 -4.08 15.79
C ARG A 81 0.68 -3.19 15.65
N LEU A 82 0.16 -3.12 14.43
CA LEU A 82 -1.13 -2.52 14.10
C LEU A 82 -2.08 -3.54 13.48
N SER A 83 -3.37 -3.22 13.54
CA SER A 83 -4.44 -3.99 12.90
C SER A 83 -4.45 -3.68 11.39
N LEU A 84 -4.27 -4.71 10.55
CA LEU A 84 -4.40 -4.54 9.10
C LEU A 84 -5.86 -4.24 8.72
N GLY A 85 -6.05 -3.44 7.68
CA GLY A 85 -7.38 -3.07 7.18
C GLY A 85 -7.98 -1.81 7.82
N PRO A 86 -9.27 -1.52 7.54
CA PRO A 86 -9.88 -0.23 7.86
C PRO A 86 -9.82 0.14 9.34
N GLN A 87 -9.86 -0.87 10.23
CA GLN A 87 -9.79 -0.72 11.68
C GLN A 87 -8.49 -0.03 12.13
N GLY A 88 -7.39 -0.28 11.41
CA GLY A 88 -6.09 0.35 11.64
C GLY A 88 -5.79 1.48 10.66
N GLY A 89 -6.80 1.95 9.92
CA GLY A 89 -6.64 3.05 8.97
C GLY A 89 -5.98 2.68 7.65
N ILE A 90 -6.05 1.41 7.23
CA ILE A 90 -5.47 0.95 5.96
C ILE A 90 -6.57 0.37 5.06
N TRP A 91 -6.59 0.75 3.80
CA TRP A 91 -7.42 0.13 2.76
C TRP A 91 -6.48 -0.42 1.71
N GLY A 92 -6.30 -1.74 1.70
CA GLY A 92 -5.27 -2.39 0.90
C GLY A 92 -5.75 -3.66 0.21
N LEU A 93 -5.12 -3.92 -0.92
CA LEU A 93 -5.16 -5.17 -1.67
C LEU A 93 -3.81 -5.87 -1.51
N GLU A 94 -3.84 -7.15 -1.18
CA GLU A 94 -2.65 -7.96 -0.90
C GLU A 94 -2.63 -9.19 -1.80
N LYS A 95 -1.45 -9.58 -2.28
CA LYS A 95 -1.17 -10.92 -2.78
C LYS A 95 -0.38 -11.67 -1.71
N TRP A 96 -0.92 -12.80 -1.27
CA TRP A 96 -0.27 -13.68 -0.30
C TRP A 96 -0.44 -15.14 -0.73
N GLY A 97 0.66 -15.88 -0.86
CA GLY A 97 0.61 -17.32 -1.18
C GLY A 97 -0.07 -17.62 -2.51
N GLY A 98 0.07 -16.71 -3.48
CA GLY A 98 -0.56 -16.84 -4.81
C GLY A 98 -2.04 -16.44 -4.87
N GLN A 99 -2.62 -15.98 -3.78
CA GLN A 99 -4.01 -15.49 -3.73
C GLN A 99 -4.05 -13.98 -3.56
N VAL A 100 -4.96 -13.32 -4.29
CA VAL A 100 -5.23 -11.89 -4.13
C VAL A 100 -6.38 -11.70 -3.16
N ARG A 101 -6.26 -10.73 -2.25
CA ARG A 101 -7.21 -10.55 -1.16
C ARG A 101 -7.29 -9.11 -0.67
N ALA A 102 -8.48 -8.67 -0.29
CA ALA A 102 -8.69 -7.36 0.30
C ALA A 102 -8.59 -7.41 1.84
N LEU A 103 -7.91 -6.42 2.42
CA LEU A 103 -7.68 -6.31 3.86
C LEU A 103 -8.93 -5.79 4.59
N THR A 104 -9.98 -6.62 4.69
CA THR A 104 -11.26 -6.24 5.32
C THR A 104 -11.35 -6.59 6.81
N ALA A 105 -12.20 -5.84 7.53
CA ALA A 105 -12.31 -5.75 8.99
C ALA A 105 -12.58 -7.04 9.81
N ARG A 106 -13.02 -8.14 9.20
CA ARG A 106 -13.49 -9.35 9.95
C ARG A 106 -13.07 -10.68 9.35
N LYS A 107 -12.90 -10.76 8.04
CA LYS A 107 -12.28 -11.85 7.30
C LYS A 107 -11.63 -11.22 6.09
N VAL A 108 -10.47 -11.72 5.70
CA VAL A 108 -9.82 -11.32 4.47
C VAL A 108 -10.74 -11.73 3.31
N THR A 109 -11.10 -10.78 2.44
CA THR A 109 -12.01 -11.07 1.32
C THR A 109 -11.19 -11.55 0.13
N LEU A 110 -11.38 -12.79 -0.29
CA LEU A 110 -10.68 -13.35 -1.45
C LEU A 110 -11.16 -12.64 -2.72
N VAL A 111 -10.20 -12.20 -3.52
CA VAL A 111 -10.42 -11.65 -4.86
C VAL A 111 -10.04 -12.74 -5.85
N THR A 112 -10.90 -13.01 -6.83
CA THR A 112 -10.66 -14.03 -7.86
C THR A 112 -10.43 -13.34 -9.19
N PRO A 113 -9.21 -12.82 -9.44
CA PRO A 113 -8.92 -12.22 -10.73
C PRO A 113 -8.77 -13.31 -11.79
N ARG A 114 -8.93 -12.94 -13.06
CA ARG A 114 -8.73 -13.87 -14.19
C ARG A 114 -7.28 -14.36 -14.28
N TRP A 115 -6.35 -13.44 -14.00
CA TRP A 115 -4.90 -13.66 -13.94
C TRP A 115 -4.33 -12.93 -12.73
N LEU A 116 -3.11 -13.26 -12.30
CA LEU A 116 -2.45 -12.47 -11.26
C LEU A 116 -2.03 -11.11 -11.85
N PRO A 117 -2.42 -9.99 -11.22
CA PRO A 117 -2.08 -8.67 -11.74
C PRO A 117 -0.58 -8.43 -11.60
N ARG A 118 0.04 -7.90 -12.65
CA ARG A 118 1.44 -7.43 -12.66
C ARG A 118 1.57 -5.95 -12.34
N ARG A 119 0.50 -5.21 -12.57
CA ARG A 119 0.34 -3.80 -12.22
C ARG A 119 -1.06 -3.57 -11.65
N VAL A 120 -1.12 -2.85 -10.54
CA VAL A 120 -2.38 -2.52 -9.86
C VAL A 120 -2.56 -1.01 -9.87
N SER A 121 -3.68 -0.54 -10.40
CA SER A 121 -4.11 0.86 -10.29
C SER A 121 -4.89 1.05 -9.00
N VAL A 122 -4.44 1.99 -8.15
CA VAL A 122 -5.13 2.39 -6.93
C VAL A 122 -5.87 3.70 -7.18
N HIS A 123 -7.19 3.69 -6.98
CA HIS A 123 -8.05 4.86 -7.18
C HIS A 123 -8.67 5.29 -5.86
N LEU A 124 -8.40 6.52 -5.46
CA LEU A 124 -8.93 7.17 -4.27
C LEU A 124 -9.93 8.25 -4.68
N ASP A 125 -11.18 8.13 -4.24
CA ASP A 125 -12.16 9.23 -4.27
C ASP A 125 -12.44 9.68 -2.84
N CYS A 126 -11.81 10.78 -2.43
CA CYS A 126 -11.93 11.31 -1.08
C CYS A 126 -13.37 11.80 -0.80
N GLY A 127 -14.03 12.41 -1.80
CA GLY A 127 -15.38 12.94 -1.66
C GLY A 127 -16.45 11.85 -1.74
N GLY A 128 -16.23 10.86 -2.61
CA GLY A 128 -17.09 9.69 -2.75
C GLY A 128 -16.91 8.62 -1.67
N GLY A 129 -15.84 8.71 -0.87
CA GLY A 129 -15.57 7.75 0.20
C GLY A 129 -15.21 6.37 -0.35
N THR A 130 -14.38 6.31 -1.41
CA THR A 130 -14.03 5.02 -2.04
C THR A 130 -12.53 4.85 -2.24
N VAL A 131 -12.06 3.61 -2.06
CA VAL A 131 -10.74 3.13 -2.50
C VAL A 131 -10.97 1.91 -3.41
N ALA A 132 -10.67 2.05 -4.70
CA ALA A 132 -10.85 1.00 -5.69
C ALA A 132 -9.50 0.53 -6.24
N PHE A 133 -9.43 -0.75 -6.60
CA PHE A 133 -8.26 -1.41 -7.14
C PHE A 133 -8.63 -2.04 -8.48
N PHE A 134 -7.83 -1.78 -9.49
CA PHE A 134 -8.00 -2.34 -10.82
C PHE A 134 -6.72 -3.06 -11.25
N ASP A 135 -6.86 -4.08 -12.06
CA ASP A 135 -5.76 -4.56 -12.88
C ASP A 135 -5.49 -3.48 -13.93
N ALA A 136 -4.28 -2.94 -13.95
CA ALA A 136 -3.93 -1.82 -14.82
C ALA A 136 -3.71 -2.25 -16.28
N GLU A 137 -3.51 -3.55 -16.55
CA GLU A 137 -3.28 -4.06 -17.89
C GLU A 137 -4.58 -4.33 -18.63
N ASP A 138 -5.58 -4.92 -17.97
CA ASP A 138 -6.88 -5.25 -18.58
C ASP A 138 -8.04 -4.33 -18.17
N GLY A 139 -7.84 -3.48 -17.15
CA GLY A 139 -8.85 -2.54 -16.63
C GLY A 139 -9.91 -3.18 -15.73
N GLY A 140 -9.77 -4.46 -15.39
CA GLY A 140 -10.72 -5.21 -14.56
C GLY A 140 -10.72 -4.74 -13.12
N LEU A 141 -11.92 -4.51 -12.55
CA LEU A 141 -12.07 -4.21 -11.13
C LEU A 141 -11.66 -5.42 -10.29
N LEU A 142 -10.65 -5.25 -9.44
CA LEU A 142 -10.20 -6.26 -8.49
C LEU A 142 -11.00 -6.17 -7.18
N PHE A 143 -11.11 -4.97 -6.62
CA PHE A 143 -11.84 -4.75 -5.37
C PHE A 143 -12.19 -3.28 -5.15
N VAL A 144 -13.24 -3.01 -4.38
CA VAL A 144 -13.57 -1.65 -3.94
C VAL A 144 -14.00 -1.61 -2.48
N PHE A 145 -13.36 -0.75 -1.70
CA PHE A 145 -13.88 -0.28 -0.43
C PHE A 145 -14.81 0.90 -0.70
N SER A 146 -16.07 0.77 -0.34
CA SER A 146 -17.09 1.81 -0.52
C SER A 146 -17.61 2.32 0.82
N ARG A 147 -18.21 3.52 0.83
CA ARG A 147 -18.80 4.15 2.03
C ARG A 147 -17.78 4.32 3.14
N VAL A 148 -16.53 4.61 2.76
CA VAL A 148 -15.45 4.86 3.69
C VAL A 148 -15.59 6.28 4.24
N SER A 149 -15.67 6.40 5.56
CA SER A 149 -15.55 7.69 6.23
C SER A 149 -14.08 8.00 6.47
N PHE A 150 -13.53 8.91 5.69
CA PHE A 150 -12.17 9.43 5.88
C PHE A 150 -12.10 10.54 6.95
N ALA A 151 -13.25 11.07 7.38
CA ALA A 151 -13.36 12.11 8.40
C ALA A 151 -12.46 13.35 8.15
N GLY A 152 -12.24 13.71 6.88
CA GLY A 152 -11.37 14.83 6.50
C GLY A 152 -9.88 14.61 6.77
N GLU A 153 -9.45 13.38 7.09
CA GLU A 153 -8.06 13.06 7.33
C GLU A 153 -7.25 13.02 6.03
N ARG A 154 -5.96 13.36 6.14
CA ARG A 154 -4.98 13.15 5.08
C ARG A 154 -4.75 11.66 4.83
N LEU A 155 -4.79 11.27 3.57
CA LEU A 155 -4.60 9.89 3.10
C LEU A 155 -3.35 9.81 2.24
N ARG A 156 -2.53 8.80 2.47
CA ARG A 156 -1.25 8.61 1.78
C ARG A 156 -1.24 7.26 1.06
N PRO A 157 -0.59 7.17 -0.12
CA PRO A 157 -0.26 5.89 -0.72
C PRO A 157 0.51 5.02 0.28
N TRP A 158 0.20 3.73 0.32
CA TRP A 158 0.78 2.77 1.25
C TRP A 158 1.21 1.52 0.49
N LEU A 159 2.45 1.11 0.70
CA LEU A 159 3.01 -0.12 0.15
C LEU A 159 3.53 -1.02 1.27
N TRP A 160 3.37 -2.32 1.07
CA TRP A 160 3.90 -3.37 1.93
C TRP A 160 4.72 -4.37 1.11
N VAL A 161 6.02 -4.42 1.36
CA VAL A 161 6.92 -5.41 0.75
C VAL A 161 7.02 -6.62 1.68
N VAL A 162 6.29 -7.69 1.39
CA VAL A 162 6.19 -8.85 2.30
C VAL A 162 7.36 -9.80 2.09
N GLY A 163 7.49 -10.37 0.89
CA GLY A 163 8.47 -11.42 0.60
C GLY A 163 9.83 -10.85 0.19
N ALA A 164 10.91 -11.59 0.46
CA ALA A 164 12.29 -11.19 0.12
C ALA A 164 12.53 -10.99 -1.40
N ARG A 165 11.68 -11.59 -2.25
CA ARG A 165 11.72 -11.45 -3.71
C ARG A 165 10.75 -10.41 -4.27
N SER A 166 10.07 -9.67 -3.40
CA SER A 166 9.05 -8.71 -3.82
C SER A 166 9.70 -7.35 -4.02
N GLN A 167 9.40 -6.73 -5.14
CA GLN A 167 9.80 -5.37 -5.47
C GLN A 167 8.57 -4.66 -6.00
N LEU A 168 8.29 -3.48 -5.47
CA LEU A 168 7.18 -2.64 -5.89
C LEU A 168 7.71 -1.38 -6.53
N ARG A 169 7.08 -0.90 -7.60
CA ARG A 169 7.46 0.37 -8.25
C ARG A 169 6.23 1.19 -8.60
N LEU A 170 6.22 2.45 -8.18
CA LEU A 170 5.24 3.45 -8.59
C LEU A 170 5.54 3.88 -10.03
N CYS A 171 4.51 3.88 -10.88
CA CYS A 171 4.60 4.39 -12.24
C CYS A 171 4.32 5.91 -12.30
#